data_AF-A0A8J8DH51-F1
#
_entry.id   AF-A0A8J8DH51-F1
#
_cell.length_a   1.000
_cell.length_b   1.000
_cell.length_c   1.000
_cell.angle_alpha   90.00
_cell.angle_beta   90.00
_cell.angle_gamma   90.00
#
_symmetry.space_group_name_H-M   'P 1'
#
loop_
_entity.id
_entity.type
_entity.pdbx_description
1 polymer ?
#
loop_
_entity_poly.entity_id
_entity_poly.type
_entity_poly.pdbx_seq_one_letter_code
_entity_poly.pdbx_strand_id
1 'polypeptide(L)'
;MEVTVKPGKRLTKLVFRFGRINWENAMAKQYELEKDERVWRIFLNGYAKNGFVIFDEETLPREELLKKLSDLEPEITGEETVTVGELIESSYSWNNLLGRMES
;
A
#
# COMPACT_ATOMS: atom_id res chain seq x y z
N MET A 1 -5.97 -1.67 -24.15
CA MET A 1 -6.97 -0.93 -23.36
C MET A 1 -6.24 0.23 -22.72
N GLU A 2 -6.58 1.46 -23.09
CA GLU A 2 -5.97 2.65 -22.50
C GLU A 2 -6.58 2.82 -21.09
N VAL A 3 -5.79 2.57 -20.05
CA VAL A 3 -6.24 2.81 -18.67
C VAL A 3 -6.19 4.31 -18.45
N THR A 4 -7.31 5.00 -18.68
CA THR A 4 -7.44 6.42 -18.38
C THR A 4 -7.46 6.59 -16.86
N VAL A 5 -6.27 6.72 -16.27
CA VAL A 5 -6.11 6.96 -14.84
C VAL A 5 -6.66 8.35 -14.51
N LYS A 6 -7.78 8.41 -13.78
CA LYS A 6 -8.39 9.68 -13.36
C LYS A 6 -7.62 10.24 -12.15
N PRO A 7 -6.92 11.39 -12.27
CA PRO A 7 -6.08 11.90 -11.19
C PRO A 7 -6.87 12.27 -9.93
N GLY A 8 -8.15 12.63 -10.07
CA GLY A 8 -9.04 12.93 -8.94
C GLY A 8 -9.71 11.70 -8.30
N LYS A 9 -9.40 10.48 -8.73
CA LYS A 9 -9.93 9.28 -8.09
C LYS A 9 -9.37 9.18 -6.67
N ARG A 10 -10.27 8.99 -5.71
CA ARG A 10 -9.94 8.85 -4.29
C ARG A 10 -9.64 7.38 -3.99
N LEU A 11 -8.56 7.15 -3.26
CA LEU A 11 -8.11 5.86 -2.80
C LEU A 11 -7.98 5.91 -1.28
N THR A 12 -8.12 4.74 -0.66
CA THR A 12 -8.01 4.59 0.78
C THR A 12 -6.61 4.08 1.11
N LYS A 13 -5.89 4.83 1.95
CA LYS A 13 -4.62 4.43 2.54
C LYS A 13 -4.89 3.98 3.96
N LEU A 14 -4.65 2.71 4.25
CA LEU A 14 -4.65 2.19 5.60
C LEU A 14 -3.22 1.98 6.07
N VAL A 15 -2.94 2.48 7.26
CA VAL A 15 -1.68 2.30 7.95
C VAL A 15 -1.87 1.22 9.01
N PHE A 16 -0.95 0.28 9.03
CA PHE A 16 -1.02 -0.91 9.85
C PHE A 16 0.17 -1.01 10.79
N ARG A 17 -0.10 -1.59 11.96
CA ARG A 17 0.87 -2.23 12.83
C ARG A 17 0.58 -3.73 12.82
N PHE A 18 1.61 -4.56 12.81
CA PHE A 18 1.45 -6.01 12.71
C PHE A 18 1.96 -6.72 13.98
N GLY A 19 1.17 -7.63 14.52
CA GLY A 19 1.58 -8.45 15.67
C GLY A 19 2.64 -9.48 15.28
N ARG A 20 2.42 -10.14 14.13
CA ARG A 20 3.16 -11.34 13.69
C ARG A 20 3.65 -11.22 12.25
N ILE A 21 4.51 -10.24 12.03
CA ILE A 21 5.21 -10.05 10.75
C ILE A 21 6.72 -10.29 10.91
N ASN A 22 7.32 -10.90 9.90
CA ASN A 22 8.75 -11.06 9.68
C ASN A 22 9.07 -10.69 8.22
N TRP A 23 10.34 -10.71 7.82
CA TRP A 23 10.72 -10.27 6.47
C TRP A 23 10.19 -11.21 5.37
N GLU A 24 10.11 -12.52 5.64
CA GLU A 24 9.64 -13.53 4.68
C GLU A 24 8.16 -13.37 4.37
N ASN A 25 7.33 -13.28 5.41
CA ASN A 25 5.89 -13.17 5.25
C ASN A 25 5.47 -11.78 4.78
N ALA A 26 6.21 -10.72 5.15
CA ALA A 26 6.03 -9.37 4.59
C ALA A 26 6.25 -9.37 3.07
N MET A 27 7.36 -9.96 2.61
CA MET A 27 7.69 -10.05 1.19
C MET A 27 6.66 -10.89 0.42
N ALA A 28 6.28 -12.05 0.97
CA ALA A 28 5.28 -12.90 0.36
C ALA A 28 3.91 -12.20 0.23
N LYS A 29 3.48 -11.51 1.29
CA LYS A 29 2.19 -10.78 1.29
C LYS A 29 2.19 -9.55 0.41
N GLN A 30 3.31 -8.82 0.34
CA GLN A 30 3.48 -7.75 -0.63
C GLN A 30 3.29 -8.28 -2.04
N TYR A 31 4.02 -9.34 -2.42
CA TYR A 31 3.95 -9.89 -3.76
C TYR A 31 2.56 -10.45 -4.12
N GLU A 32 1.83 -11.00 -3.15
CA GLU A 32 0.44 -11.45 -3.33
C GLU A 32 -0.50 -10.27 -3.59
N LEU A 33 -0.40 -9.21 -2.79
CA LEU A 33 -1.29 -8.04 -2.89
C LEU A 33 -0.95 -7.15 -4.09
N GLU A 34 0.32 -7.08 -4.52
CA GLU A 34 0.73 -6.35 -5.73
C GLU A 34 0.15 -6.95 -7.02
N LYS A 35 -0.27 -8.22 -6.99
CA LYS A 35 -0.98 -8.85 -8.12
C LYS A 35 -2.45 -8.48 -8.19
N ASP A 36 -3.01 -7.94 -7.11
CA ASP A 36 -4.39 -7.49 -7.08
C ASP A 36 -4.45 -6.08 -7.67
N GLU A 37 -4.96 -5.95 -8.88
CA GLU A 37 -5.08 -4.68 -9.62
C GLU A 37 -5.91 -3.61 -8.90
N ARG A 38 -6.66 -3.99 -7.85
CA ARG A 38 -7.41 -3.08 -6.98
C ARG A 38 -6.54 -2.48 -5.87
N VAL A 39 -5.37 -3.06 -5.62
CA VAL A 39 -4.33 -2.54 -4.73
C VAL A 39 -3.37 -1.70 -5.57
N TRP A 40 -3.31 -0.42 -5.24
CA TRP A 40 -2.49 0.55 -5.97
C TRP A 40 -1.05 0.59 -5.47
N ARG A 41 -0.88 0.44 -4.16
CA ARG A 41 0.45 0.43 -3.54
C ARG A 41 0.41 -0.30 -2.23
N ILE A 42 1.47 -1.05 -1.96
CA ILE A 42 1.66 -1.71 -0.68
C ILE A 42 3.10 -1.58 -0.22
N PHE A 43 3.26 -1.42 1.07
CA PHE A 43 4.56 -1.45 1.73
C PHE A 43 4.40 -2.13 3.08
N LEU A 44 5.07 -3.25 3.29
CA LEU A 44 5.07 -3.98 4.55
C LEU A 44 6.50 -4.07 5.07
N ASN A 45 6.72 -3.65 6.31
CA ASN A 45 8.03 -3.74 6.95
C ASN A 45 7.99 -4.80 8.05
N GLY A 46 8.54 -5.97 7.73
CA GLY A 46 8.65 -7.08 8.69
C GLY A 46 9.54 -6.78 9.90
N TYR A 47 10.52 -5.88 9.78
CA TYR A 47 11.41 -5.50 10.87
C TYR A 47 10.77 -4.47 11.80
N ALA A 48 10.20 -3.41 11.23
CA ALA A 48 9.54 -2.35 11.99
C ALA A 48 8.11 -2.71 12.44
N LYS A 49 7.60 -3.86 12.00
CA LYS A 49 6.25 -4.37 12.29
C LYS A 49 5.14 -3.39 11.93
N ASN A 50 5.32 -2.67 10.83
CA ASN A 50 4.37 -1.68 10.34
C ASN A 50 4.28 -1.72 8.82
N GLY A 51 3.31 -1.01 8.27
CA GLY A 51 3.17 -0.90 6.83
C GLY A 51 1.96 -0.07 6.45
N PHE A 52 1.73 0.04 5.14
CA PHE A 52 0.51 0.63 4.63
C PHE A 52 0.07 -0.06 3.35
N VAL A 53 -1.24 0.01 3.10
CA VAL A 53 -1.85 -0.42 1.85
C VAL A 53 -2.71 0.71 1.33
N ILE A 54 -2.53 1.02 0.04
CA ILE A 54 -3.34 1.95 -0.71
C ILE A 54 -4.14 1.13 -1.71
N PHE A 55 -5.46 1.22 -1.61
CA PHE A 55 -6.37 0.45 -2.45
C PHE A 55 -7.60 1.26 -2.82
N ASP A 56 -8.29 0.77 -3.83
CA ASP A 56 -9.57 1.32 -4.26
C ASP A 56 -10.72 0.67 -3.48
N GLU A 57 -11.24 1.37 -2.47
CA GLU A 57 -12.32 0.82 -1.62
C GLU A 57 -13.62 0.56 -2.39
N GLU A 58 -13.82 1.24 -3.53
CA GLU A 58 -14.97 1.00 -4.42
C GLU A 58 -14.96 -0.41 -5.04
N THR A 59 -13.77 -1.01 -5.21
CA THR A 59 -13.60 -2.31 -5.88
C THR A 59 -13.02 -3.39 -4.98
N LEU A 60 -12.29 -3.01 -3.93
CA LEU A 60 -11.76 -3.91 -2.90
C LEU A 60 -12.34 -3.48 -1.54
N PRO A 61 -13.33 -4.20 -1.00
CA PRO A 61 -13.87 -3.87 0.31
C PRO A 61 -12.81 -4.08 1.40
N ARG A 62 -12.77 -3.17 2.36
CA ARG A 62 -11.84 -3.18 3.49
C ARG A 62 -11.73 -4.53 4.20
N GLU A 63 -12.86 -5.19 4.44
CA GLU A 63 -12.92 -6.48 5.12
C GLU A 63 -12.19 -7.59 4.35
N GLU A 64 -12.23 -7.53 3.00
CA GLU A 64 -11.50 -8.48 2.16
C GLU A 64 -9.99 -8.26 2.28
N LEU A 65 -9.54 -7.00 2.29
CA LEU A 65 -8.14 -6.67 2.52
C LEU A 65 -7.65 -7.16 3.90
N LEU A 66 -8.43 -6.89 4.95
CA LEU A 66 -8.10 -7.32 6.31
C LEU A 66 -8.03 -8.84 6.43
N LYS A 67 -8.92 -9.58 5.76
CA LYS A 67 -8.85 -11.04 5.69
C LYS A 67 -7.57 -11.52 5.03
N LYS A 68 -7.15 -10.90 3.92
CA LYS A 68 -5.89 -11.25 3.23
C LYS A 68 -4.65 -11.02 4.12
N LEU A 69 -4.72 -10.02 4.99
CA LEU A 69 -3.65 -9.66 5.93
C LEU A 69 -3.77 -10.34 7.30
N SER A 70 -4.85 -11.08 7.59
CA SER A 70 -5.18 -11.56 8.94
C SER A 70 -4.09 -12.42 9.59
N ASP A 71 -3.31 -13.16 8.79
CA ASP A 71 -2.19 -13.99 9.27
C ASP A 71 -1.08 -13.16 9.93
N LEU A 72 -0.97 -11.87 9.56
CA LEU A 72 0.03 -10.95 10.09
C LEU A 72 -0.43 -10.23 11.38
N GLU A 73 -1.66 -10.50 11.84
CA GLU A 73 -2.33 -9.80 12.94
C GLU A 73 -2.32 -8.28 12.74
N PRO A 74 -3.02 -7.76 11.70
CA PRO A 74 -3.03 -6.35 11.36
C PRO A 74 -3.90 -5.54 12.32
N GLU A 75 -3.31 -4.51 12.91
CA GLU A 75 -3.97 -3.45 13.66
C GLU A 75 -3.96 -2.17 12.81
N ILE A 76 -5.13 -1.59 12.56
CA ILE A 76 -5.22 -0.31 11.84
C ILE A 76 -4.82 0.81 12.79
N THR A 77 -3.71 1.49 12.50
CA THR A 77 -3.20 2.62 13.29
C THR A 77 -3.47 3.97 12.64
N GLY A 78 -3.90 3.98 11.38
CA GLY A 78 -4.27 5.20 10.66
C GLY A 78 -5.07 4.91 9.39
N GLU A 79 -5.85 5.90 8.99
CA GLU A 79 -6.61 5.91 7.74
C GLU A 79 -6.45 7.29 7.12
N GLU A 80 -6.10 7.33 5.85
CA GLU A 80 -5.96 8.55 5.06
C GLU A 80 -6.64 8.35 3.71
N THR A 81 -7.23 9.41 3.18
CA THR A 81 -7.68 9.45 1.78
C THR A 81 -6.58 10.06 0.94
N VAL A 82 -6.19 9.38 -0.12
CA VAL A 82 -5.18 9.87 -1.07
C VAL A 82 -5.75 9.87 -2.48
N THR A 83 -5.44 10.88 -3.28
CA THR A 83 -5.83 10.87 -4.69
C THR A 83 -4.78 10.17 -5.54
N VAL A 84 -5.19 9.66 -6.70
CA VAL A 84 -4.25 9.08 -7.67
C VAL A 84 -3.19 10.10 -8.11
N GLY A 85 -3.57 11.37 -8.29
CA GLY A 85 -2.63 12.45 -8.59
C GLY A 85 -1.53 12.59 -7.54
N GLU A 86 -1.91 12.67 -6.25
CA GLU A 86 -0.96 12.76 -5.14
C GLU A 86 -0.04 11.54 -5.03
N LEU A 87 -0.56 10.35 -5.32
CA LEU A 87 0.23 9.11 -5.36
C LEU A 87 1.31 9.14 -6.44
N ILE A 88 0.96 9.60 -7.63
CA ILE A 88 1.86 9.74 -8.76
C ILE A 88 2.94 10.78 -8.41
N GLU A 89 2.56 11.96 -7.92
CA GLU A 89 3.50 13.00 -7.49
C GLU A 89 4.45 12.51 -6.39
N SER A 90 3.92 11.79 -5.39
CA SER A 90 4.73 11.19 -4.33
C SER A 90 5.72 10.16 -4.89
N SER A 91 5.30 9.32 -5.84
CA SER A 91 6.16 8.34 -6.51
C SER A 91 7.32 9.01 -7.27
N TYR A 92 7.06 10.12 -7.96
CA TYR A 92 8.11 10.90 -8.62
C TYR A 92 9.05 11.60 -7.61
N SER A 93 8.53 12.00 -6.45
CA SER A 93 9.34 12.62 -5.38
C SER A 93 10.33 11.62 -4.76
N TRP A 94 9.96 10.35 -4.58
CA TRP A 94 10.89 9.29 -4.19
C TRP A 94 12.03 9.10 -5.20
N ASN A 95 11.74 9.22 -6.50
CA ASN A 95 12.76 9.15 -7.55
C ASN A 95 13.79 10.30 -7.44
N ASN A 96 13.35 11.50 -7.07
CA ASN A 96 14.22 12.65 -6.83
C ASN A 96 15.09 12.50 -5.55
N LEU A 97 14.60 11.80 -4.53
CA LEU A 97 15.37 11.53 -3.31
C LEU A 97 16.42 10.44 -3.52
N LEU A 98 16.10 9.39 -4.31
CA LEU A 98 17.07 8.36 -4.69
C LEU A 98 18.19 8.91 -5.59
N GLY A 99 17.87 9.82 -6.52
CA GLY A 99 18.88 10.49 -7.36
C GLY A 99 19.84 11.42 -6.60
N ARG A 100 19.56 11.79 -5.35
CA ARG A 100 20.45 12.63 -4.50
C ARG A 100 21.39 11.84 -3.59
N MET A 101 21.22 10.52 -3.45
CA MET A 101 22.17 9.70 -2.69
C MET A 101 23.38 9.23 -3.51
N GLU A 102 23.35 9.40 -4.83
CA GLU A 102 24.45 9.01 -5.75
C GLU A 102 25.33 10.19 -6.20
N SER A 103 25.39 11.29 -5.42
CA SER A 103 26.23 12.45 -5.78
C SER A 103 27.09 12.96 -4.63
#